data_AF-A0AAT9HBJ4-F1
#
_entry.id   AF-A0AAT9HBJ4-F1
#
_cell.length_a   1.000
_cell.length_b   1.000
_cell.length_c   1.000
_cell.angle_alpha   90.00
_cell.angle_beta   90.00
_cell.angle_gamma   90.00
#
_symmetry.space_group_name_H-M   'P 1'
#
loop_
_entity.id
_entity.type
_entity.pdbx_description
1 polymer ?
#
loop_
_entity_poly.entity_id
_entity_poly.type
_entity_poly.pdbx_seq_one_letter_code
_entity_poly.pdbx_strand_id
1 'polypeptide(L)'
;MLAAITASLDERRLIGTRLVVEPPVYQGVTVVARLSAAPGDTDRVRAAALDALYAHLNPLTGGPDSTGWPFGRPVQYGEIFGVLQHATGNALVEEVRLFPADPVTGRRGTPTDRVDLAAGALVFSYQHQVVVTAAGAEGRG
;
A
#
# COMPACT_ATOMS: atom_id res chain seq x y z
N MET A 1 20.96 -12.66 0.60
CA MET A 1 20.09 -11.78 -0.20
C MET A 1 19.34 -10.72 0.65
N LEU A 2 19.91 -10.32 1.81
CA LEU A 2 19.46 -9.18 2.63
C LEU A 2 20.45 -8.00 2.56
N ALA A 3 21.68 -8.23 2.08
CA ALA A 3 22.74 -7.21 2.00
C ALA A 3 22.49 -6.12 0.96
N ALA A 4 21.75 -6.43 -0.13
CA ALA A 4 21.54 -5.49 -1.22
C ALA A 4 20.57 -4.34 -0.86
N ILE A 5 19.63 -4.59 0.08
CA ILE A 5 18.65 -3.59 0.52
C ILE A 5 19.28 -2.70 1.61
N THR A 6 20.16 -3.25 2.45
CA THR A 6 20.89 -2.49 3.47
C THR A 6 21.90 -1.52 2.83
N ALA A 7 22.58 -1.92 1.75
CA ALA A 7 23.56 -1.08 1.07
C ALA A 7 22.93 0.15 0.39
N SER A 8 21.73 0.00 -0.19
CA SER A 8 21.05 1.11 -0.87
C SER A 8 20.49 2.17 0.09
N LEU A 9 20.36 1.85 1.38
CA LEU A 9 19.85 2.75 2.41
C LEU A 9 20.96 3.40 3.26
N ASP A 10 22.20 2.88 3.22
CA ASP A 10 23.35 3.41 3.97
C ASP A 10 24.06 4.56 3.22
N GLU A 11 23.80 4.73 1.92
CA GLU A 11 24.49 5.69 1.04
C GLU A 11 24.10 7.18 1.27
N ARG A 12 23.14 7.47 2.16
CA ARG A 12 22.65 8.83 2.45
C ARG A 12 22.86 9.31 3.90
N ARG A 13 23.75 8.66 4.68
CA ARG A 13 24.09 9.13 6.03
C ARG A 13 25.06 10.32 5.95
N LEU A 14 24.56 11.51 6.25
CA LEU A 14 25.35 12.72 6.46
C LEU A 14 26.20 12.60 7.75
N ILE A 15 27.50 12.85 7.59
CA ILE A 15 28.52 12.88 8.63
C ILE A 15 28.23 14.04 9.60
N GLY A 16 28.07 13.77 10.90
CA GLY A 16 28.24 14.79 11.95
C GLY A 16 27.20 14.88 13.07
N THR A 17 26.13 14.09 13.06
CA THR A 17 25.18 14.05 14.19
C THR A 17 25.16 12.63 14.75
N ARG A 18 25.18 12.49 16.09
CA ARG A 18 25.03 11.18 16.76
C ARG A 18 23.61 10.68 16.50
N LEU A 19 23.40 10.11 15.32
CA LEU A 19 22.16 9.48 14.91
C LEU A 19 22.09 8.16 15.68
N VAL A 20 21.28 8.14 16.74
CA VAL A 20 20.82 6.89 17.35
C VAL A 20 19.94 6.23 16.30
N VAL A 21 20.55 5.39 15.45
CA VAL A 21 19.82 4.60 14.47
C VAL A 21 19.29 3.39 15.22
N GLU A 22 18.13 3.55 15.84
CA GLU A 22 17.26 2.40 16.01
C GLU A 22 16.83 1.95 14.60
N PRO A 23 16.88 0.64 14.27
CA PRO A 23 16.41 0.15 13.00
C PRO A 23 14.97 0.65 12.75
N PRO A 24 14.65 1.22 11.58
CA PRO A 24 13.29 1.68 11.31
C PRO A 24 12.32 0.51 11.45
N VAL A 25 11.28 0.71 12.26
CA VAL A 25 10.21 -0.28 12.42
C VAL A 25 9.38 -0.25 11.14
N TYR A 26 9.24 -1.37 10.45
CA TYR A 26 8.42 -1.44 9.24
C TYR A 26 7.01 -1.91 9.61
N GLN A 27 6.01 -1.15 9.17
CA GLN A 27 4.61 -1.55 9.22
C GLN A 27 4.18 -1.98 7.82
N GLY A 28 3.99 -3.29 7.64
CA GLY A 28 3.40 -3.82 6.42
C GLY A 28 1.93 -3.43 6.35
N VAL A 29 1.44 -3.14 5.14
CA VAL A 29 0.02 -2.92 4.88
C VAL A 29 -0.41 -3.77 3.70
N THR A 30 -1.35 -4.67 3.96
CA THR A 30 -2.08 -5.37 2.90
C THR A 30 -3.36 -4.60 2.62
N VAL A 31 -3.66 -4.43 1.33
CA VAL A 31 -4.90 -3.83 0.86
C VAL A 31 -5.67 -4.94 0.19
N VAL A 32 -6.91 -5.12 0.62
CA VAL A 32 -7.87 -5.99 -0.05
C VAL A 32 -8.90 -5.09 -0.71
N ALA A 33 -8.95 -5.11 -2.03
CA ALA A 33 -9.87 -4.27 -2.80
C ALA A 33 -10.74 -5.10 -3.73
N ARG A 34 -12.02 -4.76 -3.79
CA ARG A 34 -12.98 -5.27 -4.76
C ARG A 34 -13.37 -4.13 -5.70
N LEU A 35 -13.24 -4.39 -6.99
CA LEU A 35 -13.63 -3.46 -8.05
C LEU A 35 -14.54 -4.15 -9.04
N SER A 36 -15.39 -3.38 -9.73
CA SER A 36 -16.10 -3.83 -10.92
C SER A 36 -15.73 -2.98 -12.12
N ALA A 37 -15.50 -3.63 -13.25
CA ALA A 37 -15.05 -3.01 -14.50
C ALA A 37 -15.87 -3.51 -15.69
N ALA A 38 -15.81 -2.80 -16.82
CA ALA A 38 -16.47 -3.24 -18.04
C ALA A 38 -15.97 -4.65 -18.47
N PRO A 39 -16.83 -5.49 -19.06
CA PRO A 39 -16.40 -6.77 -19.62
C PRO A 39 -15.27 -6.56 -20.64
N GLY A 40 -14.10 -7.15 -20.39
CA GLY A 40 -12.89 -6.99 -21.22
C GLY A 40 -11.80 -6.10 -20.60
N ASP A 41 -12.13 -5.28 -19.60
CA ASP A 41 -11.16 -4.42 -18.91
C ASP A 41 -10.70 -4.98 -17.55
N THR A 42 -11.26 -6.11 -17.09
CA THR A 42 -11.03 -6.66 -15.74
C THR A 42 -9.56 -6.88 -15.41
N ASP A 43 -8.78 -7.48 -16.31
CA ASP A 43 -7.36 -7.75 -16.09
C ASP A 43 -6.53 -6.47 -16.12
N ARG A 44 -6.85 -5.54 -17.03
CA ARG A 44 -6.20 -4.23 -17.12
C ARG A 44 -6.44 -3.41 -15.86
N VAL A 45 -7.68 -3.38 -15.36
CA VAL A 45 -8.06 -2.70 -14.12
C VAL A 45 -7.36 -3.33 -12.92
N ARG A 46 -7.30 -4.67 -12.87
CA ARG A 46 -6.58 -5.39 -11.81
C ARG A 46 -5.10 -5.02 -11.78
N ALA A 47 -4.45 -5.00 -12.94
CA ALA A 47 -3.04 -4.61 -13.06
C ALA A 47 -2.83 -3.15 -12.64
N ALA A 48 -3.63 -2.21 -13.17
CA ALA A 48 -3.55 -0.80 -12.83
C ALA A 48 -3.77 -0.53 -11.33
N ALA A 49 -4.73 -1.22 -10.71
CA ALA A 49 -4.99 -1.14 -9.28
C ALA A 49 -3.79 -1.64 -8.46
N LEU A 50 -3.22 -2.79 -8.82
CA LEU A 50 -2.04 -3.33 -8.13
C LEU A 50 -0.85 -2.39 -8.26
N ASP A 51 -0.55 -1.91 -9.47
CA ASP A 51 0.57 -1.01 -9.74
C ASP A 51 0.43 0.28 -8.94
N ALA A 52 -0.78 0.86 -8.90
CA ALA A 52 -1.06 2.06 -8.12
C ALA A 52 -0.88 1.84 -6.61
N LEU A 53 -1.33 0.70 -6.07
CA LEU A 53 -1.13 0.37 -4.66
C LEU A 53 0.35 0.20 -4.32
N TYR A 54 1.11 -0.50 -5.16
CA TYR A 54 2.56 -0.68 -4.97
C TYR A 54 3.32 0.65 -5.09
N ALA A 55 2.92 1.53 -6.01
CA ALA A 55 3.52 2.84 -6.16
C ALA A 55 3.21 3.76 -4.97
N HIS A 56 1.95 3.82 -4.52
CA HIS A 56 1.51 4.69 -3.43
C HIS A 56 2.05 4.26 -2.06
N LEU A 57 2.04 2.97 -1.77
CA LEU A 57 2.54 2.41 -0.50
C LEU A 57 4.04 2.12 -0.53
N ASN A 58 4.77 2.80 -1.41
CA ASN A 58 6.23 2.76 -1.44
C ASN A 58 6.81 3.77 -0.42
N PRO A 59 7.65 3.33 0.54
CA PRO A 59 8.21 4.22 1.55
C PRO A 59 9.12 5.33 0.98
N LEU A 60 9.74 5.10 -0.18
CA LEU A 60 10.75 5.99 -0.76
C LEU A 60 10.20 6.91 -1.85
N THR A 61 9.24 6.45 -2.64
CA THR A 61 8.73 7.18 -3.81
C THR A 61 7.22 7.40 -3.79
N GLY A 62 6.51 6.75 -2.85
CA GLY A 62 5.07 6.83 -2.73
C GLY A 62 4.65 7.95 -1.77
N GLY A 63 3.59 7.71 -1.03
CA GLY A 63 3.06 8.64 -0.06
C GLY A 63 2.15 9.72 -0.65
N PRO A 64 1.48 10.47 0.22
CA PRO A 64 0.49 11.48 -0.17
C PRO A 64 1.06 12.55 -1.12
N ASP A 65 2.32 12.92 -0.92
CA ASP A 65 3.00 13.95 -1.70
C ASP A 65 3.91 13.36 -2.79
N SER A 66 3.86 12.03 -3.03
CA SER A 66 4.72 11.31 -4.00
C SER A 66 6.23 11.54 -3.78
N THR A 67 6.64 11.86 -2.56
CA THR A 67 8.04 12.12 -2.17
C THR A 67 8.56 11.10 -1.14
N GLY A 68 7.80 10.03 -0.91
CA GLY A 68 8.01 9.05 0.15
C GLY A 68 6.94 9.14 1.25
N TRP A 69 6.90 8.11 2.09
CA TRP A 69 5.93 8.05 3.19
C TRP A 69 6.49 8.72 4.45
N PRO A 70 5.81 9.73 5.02
CA PRO A 70 6.28 10.35 6.26
C PRO A 70 6.24 9.36 7.44
N PHE A 71 7.29 9.37 8.27
CA PHE A 71 7.36 8.52 9.46
C PHE A 71 6.15 8.73 10.39
N GLY A 72 5.59 7.64 10.89
CA GLY A 72 4.43 7.66 11.80
C GLY A 72 3.12 8.15 11.18
N ARG A 73 3.10 8.46 9.87
CA ARG A 73 1.86 8.88 9.21
C ARG A 73 0.95 7.65 9.00
N PRO A 74 -0.29 7.69 9.50
CA PRO A 74 -1.25 6.60 9.32
C PRO A 74 -1.61 6.41 7.85
N VAL A 75 -1.96 5.18 7.48
CA VAL A 75 -2.62 4.88 6.20
C VAL A 75 -4.12 4.87 6.43
N GLN A 76 -4.88 5.59 5.61
CA GLN A 76 -6.33 5.65 5.70
C GLN A 76 -7.03 4.99 4.51
N TYR A 77 -8.24 4.49 4.74
CA TYR A 77 -9.11 3.97 3.71
C TYR A 77 -9.33 4.99 2.58
N GLY A 78 -9.63 6.24 2.94
CA GLY A 78 -10.02 7.28 1.98
C GLY A 78 -8.93 7.62 0.97
N GLU A 79 -7.66 7.61 1.37
CA GLU A 79 -6.55 7.83 0.43
C GLU A 79 -6.39 6.65 -0.52
N ILE A 80 -6.47 5.41 -0.02
CA ILE A 80 -6.36 4.21 -0.87
C ILE A 80 -7.53 4.14 -1.86
N PHE A 81 -8.73 4.48 -1.41
CA PHE A 81 -9.90 4.59 -2.27
C PHE A 81 -9.69 5.63 -3.39
N GLY A 82 -9.15 6.81 -3.05
CA GLY A 82 -8.81 7.84 -4.03
C GLY A 82 -7.74 7.40 -5.04
N VAL A 83 -6.67 6.74 -4.58
CA VAL A 83 -5.62 6.18 -5.44
C VAL A 83 -6.19 5.16 -6.41
N LEU A 84 -7.01 4.23 -5.92
CA LEU A 84 -7.63 3.21 -6.75
C LEU A 84 -8.56 3.83 -7.79
N GLN A 85 -9.47 4.73 -7.38
CA GLN A 85 -10.37 5.40 -8.32
C GLN A 85 -9.61 6.18 -9.40
N HIS A 86 -8.54 6.90 -9.03
CA HIS A 86 -7.75 7.64 -10.00
C HIS A 86 -7.05 6.73 -11.01
N ALA A 87 -6.47 5.62 -10.54
CA ALA A 87 -5.72 4.69 -11.36
C ALA A 87 -6.61 3.84 -12.29
N THR A 88 -7.80 3.48 -11.82
CA THR A 88 -8.70 2.58 -12.57
C THR A 88 -9.73 3.31 -13.42
N GLY A 89 -9.89 4.63 -13.23
CA GLY A 89 -10.68 5.50 -14.09
C GLY A 89 -12.18 5.18 -14.09
N ASN A 90 -12.60 4.30 -14.98
CA ASN A 90 -14.01 3.93 -15.19
C ASN A 90 -14.46 2.71 -14.37
N ALA A 91 -13.54 2.02 -13.68
CA ALA A 91 -13.90 0.95 -12.77
C ALA A 91 -14.51 1.50 -11.47
N LEU A 92 -15.54 0.83 -10.97
CA LEU A 92 -16.15 1.13 -9.69
C LEU A 92 -15.36 0.43 -8.58
N VAL A 93 -14.95 1.19 -7.56
CA VAL A 93 -14.36 0.63 -6.34
C VAL A 93 -15.49 0.31 -5.37
N GLU A 94 -15.76 -0.98 -5.15
CA GLU A 94 -16.88 -1.46 -4.33
C GLU A 94 -16.50 -1.57 -2.86
N GLU A 95 -15.28 -2.01 -2.59
CA GLU A 95 -14.80 -2.27 -1.24
C GLU A 95 -13.28 -2.10 -1.17
N VAL A 96 -12.81 -1.49 -0.08
CA VAL A 96 -11.38 -1.46 0.28
C VAL A 96 -11.27 -1.77 1.77
N ARG A 97 -10.37 -2.69 2.13
CA ARG A 97 -10.03 -3.00 3.51
C ARG A 97 -8.53 -2.96 3.68
N LEU A 98 -8.07 -2.37 4.78
CA LEU A 98 -6.66 -2.35 5.14
C LEU A 98 -6.39 -3.40 6.20
N PHE A 99 -5.28 -4.10 6.08
CA PHE A 99 -4.82 -5.07 7.06
C PHE A 99 -3.41 -4.69 7.47
N PRO A 100 -3.16 -4.35 8.75
CA PRO A 100 -1.80 -4.19 9.24
C PRO A 100 -1.12 -5.56 9.15
N ALA A 101 0.04 -5.61 8.54
CA ALA A 101 0.89 -6.79 8.45
C ALA A 101 2.18 -6.52 9.21
N ASP A 102 2.56 -7.46 10.08
CA ASP A 102 3.87 -7.46 10.70
C ASP A 102 4.84 -8.17 9.74
N PRO A 103 5.84 -7.45 9.17
CA PRO A 103 6.78 -8.03 8.22
C PRO A 103 7.77 -9.02 8.87
N VAL A 104 7.95 -8.97 10.19
CA VAL A 104 8.85 -9.86 10.93
C VAL A 104 8.17 -11.18 11.23
N THR A 105 6.90 -11.14 11.64
CA THR A 105 6.13 -12.35 11.98
C THR A 105 5.27 -12.88 10.84
N GLY A 106 5.11 -12.10 9.75
CA GLY A 106 4.21 -12.41 8.64
C GLY A 106 2.72 -12.37 9.01
N ARG A 107 2.39 -11.95 10.23
CA ARG A 107 1.02 -11.94 10.73
C ARG A 107 0.25 -10.76 10.15
N ARG A 108 -0.94 -11.03 9.62
CA ARG A 108 -1.92 -10.01 9.27
C ARG A 108 -2.85 -9.81 10.47
N GLY A 109 -3.02 -8.57 10.90
CA GLY A 109 -3.98 -8.17 11.91
C GLY A 109 -5.41 -8.15 11.37
N THR A 110 -6.31 -7.56 12.14
CA THR A 110 -7.72 -7.42 11.77
C THR A 110 -7.91 -6.35 10.70
N PRO A 111 -8.93 -6.49 9.82
CA PRO A 111 -9.29 -5.43 8.88
C PRO A 111 -9.63 -4.14 9.63
N THR A 112 -9.15 -3.01 9.12
CA THR A 112 -9.35 -1.68 9.67
C THR A 112 -9.46 -0.65 8.53
N ASP A 113 -10.12 0.46 8.80
CA ASP A 113 -10.18 1.62 7.89
C ASP A 113 -8.96 2.53 8.06
N ARG A 114 -8.17 2.30 9.10
CA ARG A 114 -6.98 3.08 9.41
C ARG A 114 -5.91 2.20 10.05
N VAL A 115 -4.71 2.23 9.47
CA VAL A 115 -3.52 1.62 10.05
C VAL A 115 -2.68 2.74 10.66
N ASP A 116 -2.60 2.75 11.98
CA ASP A 116 -1.71 3.67 12.71
C ASP A 116 -0.27 3.18 12.66
N LEU A 117 0.65 4.13 12.44
CA LEU A 117 2.09 3.87 12.43
C LEU A 117 2.72 4.48 13.68
N ALA A 118 3.64 3.76 14.30
CA ALA A 118 4.45 4.32 15.38
C ALA A 118 5.32 5.48 14.86
N ALA A 119 5.70 6.43 15.72
CA ALA A 119 6.38 7.67 15.31
C ALA A 119 7.67 7.46 14.47
N GLY A 120 8.37 6.34 14.66
CA GLY A 120 9.56 5.95 13.89
C GLY A 120 9.33 4.91 12.80
N ALA A 121 8.06 4.56 12.52
CA ALA A 121 7.73 3.49 11.60
C ALA A 121 7.47 3.99 10.18
N LEU A 122 7.88 3.18 9.20
CA LEU A 122 7.60 3.39 7.78
C LEU A 122 6.59 2.39 7.26
N VAL A 123 5.74 2.83 6.34
CA VAL A 123 4.83 1.94 5.63
C VAL A 123 5.57 1.13 4.58
N PHE A 124 5.13 -0.10 4.36
CA PHE A 124 5.55 -0.88 3.22
C PHE A 124 4.36 -1.69 2.68
N SER A 125 4.21 -1.69 1.37
CA SER A 125 3.27 -2.55 0.66
C SER A 125 3.52 -4.04 0.95
N TYR A 126 2.52 -4.76 1.45
CA TYR A 126 2.62 -6.21 1.70
C TYR A 126 1.51 -6.99 1.00
N GLN A 127 1.84 -7.62 -0.14
CA GLN A 127 1.00 -8.60 -0.83
C GLN A 127 -0.49 -8.19 -0.99
N HIS A 128 -0.74 -7.10 -1.72
CA HIS A 128 -2.09 -6.63 -1.99
C HIS A 128 -2.94 -7.68 -2.71
N GLN A 129 -4.23 -7.72 -2.39
CA GLN A 129 -5.21 -8.60 -3.01
C GLN A 129 -6.27 -7.74 -3.70
N VAL A 130 -6.30 -7.81 -5.02
CA VAL A 130 -7.28 -7.09 -5.84
C VAL A 130 -8.11 -8.11 -6.60
N VAL A 131 -9.42 -8.04 -6.39
CA VAL A 131 -10.43 -8.83 -7.13
C VAL A 131 -11.22 -7.86 -8.00
N VAL A 132 -11.32 -8.16 -9.29
CA VAL A 132 -12.09 -7.36 -10.25
C VAL A 132 -13.16 -8.24 -10.88
N THR A 133 -14.41 -7.80 -10.79
CA THR A 133 -15.57 -8.46 -11.40
C THR A 133 -16.03 -7.71 -12.65
N ALA A 134 -16.69 -8.40 -13.57
CA ALA A 134 -17.33 -7.75 -14.71
C ALA A 134 -18.64 -7.08 -14.27
N ALA A 135 -18.77 -5.78 -14.54
CA ALA A 135 -19.97 -5.01 -14.29
C ALA A 135 -21.15 -5.64 -15.05
N GLY A 136 -22.17 -6.07 -14.31
CA GLY A 136 -23.35 -6.76 -14.85
C GLY A 136 -23.46 -8.27 -14.55
N ALA A 137 -22.50 -8.86 -13.83
CA ALA A 137 -22.59 -10.27 -13.39
C ALA A 137 -23.53 -10.48 -12.18
N GLU A 138 -23.82 -9.45 -11.38
CA GLU A 138 -24.60 -9.57 -10.12
C GLU A 138 -26.09 -9.20 -10.25
N GLY A 139 -26.66 -9.27 -11.46
CA GLY A 139 -28.04 -8.83 -11.74
C GLY A 139 -29.03 -9.91 -12.21
N ARG A 140 -28.83 -11.20 -11.89
CA ARG A 140 -29.85 -12.24 -12.09
C ARG A 140 -29.86 -13.25 -10.94
N GLY A 141 -30.71 -12.99 -9.96
CA GLY A 141 -31.17 -13.92 -8.92
C GLY A 141 -32.62 -13.61 -8.62
#